data_AF-A0A435H5M1-F1
#
_entry.id   AF-A0A435H5M1-F1
#
_cell.length_a   1.000
_cell.length_b   1.000
_cell.length_c   1.000
_cell.angle_alpha   90.00
_cell.angle_beta   90.00
_cell.angle_gamma   90.00
#
_symmetry.space_group_name_H-M   'P 1'
#
loop_
_entity.id
_entity.type
_entity.pdbx_description
1 polymer ?
#
loop_
_entity_poly.entity_id
_entity_poly.type
_entity_poly.pdbx_seq_one_letter_code
_entity_poly.pdbx_strand_id
1 'polypeptide(L)'
;MAPADQTRKTASWDSGKATSGDSSIAASGDSSTAASGVSDDIASRLLGWYDVHHRELPWRITPREHARGVRPDPYRIWLSEVMLQQTTVEAVKAYFRVFVEKWPDVEALAAAPTEDVMKAWAGLGYYSRARNLKACADLVAERGGRFPDTETGLRELPGIGAYTSAAITAIAFDRPAAVVDGNVERVISRLFSITTPLSEAKPEIRAHVERMVPG
;
A
#
# COMPACT_ATOMS: atom_id res chain seq x y z
N MET A 1 44.82 -12.00 9.13
CA MET A 1 44.08 -11.58 10.34
C MET A 1 42.61 -11.49 9.95
N ALA A 2 41.87 -12.56 10.17
CA ALA A 2 40.47 -12.72 9.82
C ALA A 2 39.74 -13.22 11.08
N PRO A 3 38.55 -12.70 11.43
CA PRO A 3 37.64 -13.39 12.34
C PRO A 3 36.58 -14.13 11.49
N ALA A 4 36.51 -15.45 11.53
CA ALA A 4 35.93 -16.29 12.58
C ALA A 4 34.38 -16.24 12.57
N ASP A 5 33.86 -17.19 11.80
CA ASP A 5 32.50 -17.70 11.74
C ASP A 5 32.07 -18.31 13.09
N GLN A 6 30.90 -17.92 13.60
CA GLN A 6 30.25 -18.54 14.76
C GLN A 6 28.75 -18.70 14.50
N THR A 7 28.41 -19.91 14.03
CA THR A 7 27.39 -20.81 14.58
C THR A 7 26.04 -20.20 15.03
N ARG A 8 25.09 -20.30 14.10
CA ARG A 8 23.64 -20.19 14.25
C ARG A 8 23.11 -21.27 15.22
N LYS A 9 22.65 -20.90 16.42
CA LYS A 9 21.84 -21.75 17.31
C LYS A 9 20.37 -21.73 16.88
N THR A 10 19.84 -22.90 16.59
CA THR A 10 18.43 -23.19 16.38
C THR A 10 17.74 -23.39 17.74
N ALA A 11 16.64 -22.67 17.99
CA ALA A 11 15.77 -22.91 19.14
C ALA A 11 14.53 -23.65 18.66
N SER A 12 14.51 -24.95 18.95
CA SER A 12 13.35 -25.84 18.87
C SER A 12 12.42 -25.53 20.05
N TRP A 13 11.14 -25.27 19.78
CA TRP A 13 10.11 -25.18 20.82
C TRP A 13 9.25 -26.44 20.74
N ASP A 14 9.30 -27.22 21.82
CA ASP A 14 8.61 -28.50 21.95
C ASP A 14 7.31 -28.33 22.75
N SER A 15 6.34 -29.17 22.44
CA SER A 15 4.91 -28.99 22.72
C SER A 15 4.51 -29.59 24.08
N GLY A 16 4.07 -28.78 25.02
CA GLY A 16 3.51 -29.21 26.31
C GLY A 16 1.98 -29.26 26.31
N LYS A 17 1.42 -30.43 26.63
CA LYS A 17 -0.02 -30.77 26.65
C LYS A 17 -0.84 -30.07 27.75
N ALA A 18 -2.13 -29.98 27.43
CA ALA A 18 -3.26 -29.43 28.18
C ALA A 18 -3.55 -30.08 29.55
N THR A 19 -4.14 -29.29 30.44
CA THR A 19 -5.09 -29.73 31.46
C THR A 19 -6.29 -28.78 31.50
N SER A 20 -7.46 -29.41 31.62
CA SER A 20 -8.82 -28.88 31.65
C SER A 20 -9.15 -28.21 32.99
N GLY A 21 -9.83 -27.06 32.93
CA GLY A 21 -10.43 -26.38 34.07
C GLY A 21 -11.65 -25.58 33.60
N ASP A 22 -12.82 -26.16 33.82
CA ASP A 22 -14.13 -25.61 33.50
C ASP A 22 -14.52 -24.59 34.59
N SER A 23 -14.88 -23.36 34.21
CA SER A 23 -15.57 -22.39 35.07
C SER A 23 -16.17 -21.28 34.22
N SER A 24 -17.46 -21.48 33.95
CA SER A 24 -18.41 -20.51 33.41
C SER A 24 -18.49 -19.25 34.28
N ILE A 25 -18.21 -18.08 33.69
CA ILE A 25 -18.85 -16.81 34.05
C ILE A 25 -19.22 -16.10 32.75
N ALA A 26 -20.53 -15.97 32.53
CA ALA A 26 -21.10 -15.17 31.48
C ALA A 26 -20.94 -13.69 31.78
N ALA A 27 -20.40 -12.93 30.82
CA ALA A 27 -20.64 -11.51 30.67
C ALA A 27 -20.59 -11.18 29.17
N SER A 28 -21.76 -11.25 28.55
CA SER A 28 -22.05 -10.77 27.20
C SER A 28 -22.39 -9.28 27.22
N GLY A 29 -21.81 -8.51 26.29
CA GLY A 29 -22.46 -7.34 25.70
C GLY A 29 -21.72 -6.01 25.81
N ASP A 30 -21.49 -5.38 24.65
CA ASP A 30 -21.42 -3.93 24.43
C ASP A 30 -20.10 -3.14 24.52
N SER A 31 -18.96 -3.73 24.16
CA SER A 31 -17.76 -2.94 23.79
C SER A 31 -17.52 -2.83 22.27
N SER A 32 -18.05 -3.77 21.50
CA SER A 32 -17.83 -3.86 20.04
C SER A 32 -18.62 -2.81 19.25
N THR A 33 -19.86 -2.53 19.67
CA THR A 33 -20.81 -1.64 18.94
C THR A 33 -20.44 -0.16 19.06
N ALA A 34 -19.92 0.26 20.22
CA ALA A 34 -19.48 1.63 20.46
C ALA A 34 -18.16 1.94 19.72
N ALA A 35 -17.24 0.98 19.69
CA ALA A 35 -15.96 1.12 19.02
C ALA A 35 -16.07 1.13 17.48
N SER A 36 -17.06 0.42 16.91
CA SER A 36 -17.38 0.53 15.48
C SER A 36 -17.98 1.90 15.15
N GLY A 37 -18.94 2.39 15.95
CA GLY A 37 -19.56 3.70 15.71
C GLY A 37 -18.59 4.89 15.75
N VAL A 38 -17.56 4.85 16.61
CA VAL A 38 -16.51 5.88 16.64
C VAL A 38 -15.58 5.80 15.42
N SER A 39 -15.24 4.58 14.98
CA SER A 39 -14.41 4.39 13.77
C SER A 39 -15.14 4.89 12.52
N ASP A 40 -16.43 4.58 12.41
CA ASP A 40 -17.29 5.02 11.30
C ASP A 40 -17.47 6.55 11.27
N ASP A 41 -17.60 7.20 12.44
CA ASP A 41 -17.62 8.67 12.53
C ASP A 41 -16.31 9.29 12.02
N ILE A 42 -15.16 8.76 12.45
CA ILE A 42 -13.85 9.28 12.04
C ILE A 42 -13.66 9.11 10.53
N ALA A 43 -13.97 7.92 9.99
CA ALA A 43 -13.85 7.64 8.57
C ALA A 43 -14.75 8.58 7.75
N SER A 44 -16.01 8.75 8.15
CA SER A 44 -16.96 9.65 7.49
C SER A 44 -16.48 11.10 7.50
N ARG A 45 -15.93 11.59 8.63
CA ARG A 45 -15.40 12.95 8.74
C ARG A 45 -14.13 13.14 7.90
N LEU A 46 -13.26 12.15 7.84
CA LEU A 46 -12.06 12.20 7.00
C LEU A 46 -12.40 12.22 5.51
N LEU A 47 -13.36 11.40 5.09
CA LEU A 47 -13.87 11.39 3.72
C LEU A 47 -14.53 12.72 3.36
N GLY A 48 -15.39 13.26 4.23
CA GLY A 48 -16.01 14.57 4.03
C GLY A 48 -14.99 15.71 3.91
N TRP A 49 -13.90 15.65 4.69
CA TRP A 49 -12.78 16.58 4.51
C TRP A 49 -12.05 16.37 3.18
N TYR A 50 -11.80 15.12 2.78
CA TYR A 50 -11.11 14.80 1.51
C TYR A 50 -11.91 15.28 0.29
N ASP A 51 -13.23 15.13 0.31
CA ASP A 51 -14.11 15.55 -0.79
C ASP A 51 -13.94 17.03 -1.13
N VAL A 52 -13.72 17.87 -0.10
CA VAL A 52 -13.55 19.32 -0.23
C VAL A 52 -12.09 19.74 -0.44
N HIS A 53 -11.14 19.07 0.23
CA HIS A 53 -9.76 19.55 0.36
C HIS A 53 -8.70 18.68 -0.33
N HIS A 54 -9.09 17.66 -1.10
CA HIS A 54 -8.14 16.84 -1.84
C HIS A 54 -7.24 17.68 -2.76
N ARG A 55 -6.01 17.20 -2.96
CA ARG A 55 -5.10 17.74 -3.97
C ARG A 55 -5.39 17.10 -5.32
N GLU A 56 -5.46 17.92 -6.35
CA GLU A 56 -5.47 17.44 -7.73
C GLU A 56 -4.08 16.96 -8.13
N LEU A 57 -3.97 15.68 -8.51
CA LEU A 57 -2.74 15.04 -8.93
C LEU A 57 -3.01 14.19 -10.20
N PRO A 58 -2.10 14.15 -11.19
CA PRO A 58 -2.36 13.51 -12.49
C PRO A 58 -2.67 12.00 -12.47
N TRP A 59 -2.33 11.34 -11.37
CA TRP A 59 -2.58 9.91 -11.13
C TRP A 59 -3.79 9.66 -10.22
N ARG A 60 -4.42 10.69 -9.67
CA ARG A 60 -5.61 10.55 -8.83
C ARG A 60 -6.86 10.80 -9.66
N ILE A 61 -7.90 10.05 -9.31
CA ILE A 61 -9.28 10.38 -9.68
C ILE A 61 -9.83 11.30 -8.58
N THR A 62 -10.29 12.47 -8.96
CA THR A 62 -10.94 13.40 -8.02
C THR A 62 -12.30 12.84 -7.57
N PRO A 63 -12.82 13.21 -6.39
CA PRO A 63 -14.16 12.85 -5.95
C PRO A 63 -15.24 13.16 -7.01
N ARG A 64 -15.09 14.28 -7.73
CA ARG A 64 -15.99 14.67 -8.82
C ARG A 64 -15.93 13.72 -10.01
N GLU A 65 -14.75 13.29 -10.41
CA GLU A 65 -14.57 12.29 -11.49
C GLU A 65 -15.09 10.92 -11.06
N HIS A 66 -14.81 10.52 -9.82
CA HIS A 66 -15.29 9.26 -9.26
C HIS A 66 -16.83 9.19 -9.26
N ALA A 67 -17.49 10.27 -8.81
CA ALA A 67 -18.95 10.42 -8.84
C ALA A 67 -19.55 10.39 -10.25
N ARG A 68 -18.75 10.67 -11.29
CA ARG A 68 -19.15 10.56 -12.71
C ARG A 68 -18.90 9.17 -13.30
N GLY A 69 -18.44 8.21 -12.50
CA GLY A 69 -18.15 6.86 -12.97
C GLY A 69 -16.74 6.67 -13.51
N VAL A 70 -15.86 7.68 -13.43
CA VAL A 70 -14.44 7.48 -13.75
C VAL A 70 -13.84 6.56 -12.70
N ARG A 71 -13.12 5.54 -13.15
CA ARG A 71 -12.46 4.57 -12.28
C ARG A 71 -10.94 4.74 -12.38
N PRO A 72 -10.21 4.54 -11.27
CA PRO A 72 -8.75 4.57 -11.30
C PRO A 72 -8.21 3.46 -12.21
N ASP A 73 -7.15 3.79 -12.94
CA ASP A 73 -6.44 2.84 -13.80
C ASP A 73 -5.29 2.19 -13.00
N PRO A 74 -5.30 0.85 -12.80
CA PRO A 74 -4.25 0.14 -12.08
C PRO A 74 -2.83 0.43 -12.57
N TYR A 75 -2.64 0.59 -13.89
CA TYR A 75 -1.33 0.92 -14.48
C TYR A 75 -0.84 2.30 -13.98
N ARG A 76 -1.71 3.30 -14.03
CA ARG A 76 -1.41 4.67 -13.59
C ARG A 76 -1.18 4.76 -12.09
N ILE A 77 -1.99 4.06 -11.29
CA ILE A 77 -1.80 3.99 -9.83
C ILE A 77 -0.45 3.36 -9.50
N TRP A 78 -0.17 2.17 -10.02
CA TRP A 78 1.10 1.47 -9.80
C TRP A 78 2.30 2.32 -10.21
N LEU A 79 2.28 2.91 -11.41
CA LEU A 79 3.36 3.77 -11.90
C LEU A 79 3.64 4.93 -10.94
N SER A 80 2.57 5.61 -10.48
CA SER A 80 2.70 6.72 -9.54
C SER A 80 3.28 6.28 -8.19
N GLU A 81 2.83 5.14 -7.66
CA GLU A 81 3.33 4.59 -6.40
C GLU A 81 4.82 4.26 -6.48
N VAL A 82 5.28 3.64 -7.58
CA VAL A 82 6.72 3.36 -7.78
C VAL A 82 7.52 4.66 -7.91
N MET A 83 7.00 5.66 -8.63
CA MET A 83 7.69 6.95 -8.78
C MET A 83 7.77 7.74 -7.47
N LEU A 84 6.75 7.69 -6.62
CA LEU A 84 6.69 8.42 -5.35
C LEU A 84 7.59 7.83 -4.26
N GLN A 85 8.11 6.61 -4.44
CA GLN A 85 9.09 6.03 -3.51
C GLN A 85 10.36 6.90 -3.45
N GLN A 86 10.63 7.52 -2.31
CA GLN A 86 11.82 8.35 -2.09
C GLN A 86 11.95 9.49 -3.11
N THR A 87 10.83 10.04 -3.59
CA THR A 87 10.78 11.19 -4.51
C THR A 87 9.62 12.13 -4.13
N THR A 88 9.73 13.41 -4.45
CA THR A 88 8.70 14.40 -4.12
C THR A 88 7.56 14.40 -5.13
N VAL A 89 6.35 14.77 -4.67
CA VAL A 89 5.15 14.88 -5.53
C VAL A 89 5.39 15.80 -6.73
N GLU A 90 6.03 16.96 -6.52
CA GLU A 90 6.25 17.91 -7.62
C GLU A 90 7.20 17.38 -8.69
N ALA A 91 8.25 16.65 -8.31
CA ALA A 91 9.11 16.00 -9.28
C ALA A 91 8.32 14.94 -10.07
N VAL A 92 7.56 14.09 -9.37
CA VAL A 92 6.82 12.98 -10.02
C VAL A 92 5.78 13.49 -11.03
N LYS A 93 5.12 14.63 -10.82
CA LYS A 93 4.12 15.17 -11.78
C LYS A 93 4.65 15.28 -13.21
N ALA A 94 5.88 15.75 -13.40
CA ALA A 94 6.46 15.91 -14.72
C ALA A 94 6.79 14.56 -15.36
N TYR A 95 7.47 13.68 -14.62
CA TYR A 95 7.85 12.36 -15.12
C TYR A 95 6.63 11.48 -15.42
N PHE A 96 5.64 11.50 -14.53
CA PHE A 96 4.41 10.74 -14.71
C PHE A 96 3.73 11.09 -16.03
N ARG A 97 3.59 12.38 -16.35
CA ARG A 97 3.01 12.83 -17.63
C ARG A 97 3.79 12.31 -18.84
N VAL A 98 5.11 12.40 -18.82
CA VAL A 98 5.96 11.90 -19.90
C VAL A 98 5.82 10.39 -20.07
N PHE A 99 5.78 9.64 -18.97
CA PHE A 99 5.63 8.18 -19.03
C PHE A 99 4.28 7.77 -19.62
N VAL A 100 3.16 8.31 -19.13
CA VAL A 100 1.83 7.93 -19.63
C VAL A 100 1.53 8.45 -21.03
N GLU A 101 2.26 9.46 -21.50
CA GLU A 101 2.19 9.92 -22.90
C GLU A 101 2.94 8.96 -23.84
N LYS A 102 4.14 8.51 -23.43
CA LYS A 102 4.95 7.58 -24.23
C LYS A 102 4.43 6.15 -24.20
N TRP A 103 3.96 5.72 -23.03
CA TRP A 103 3.51 4.38 -22.74
C TRP A 103 2.16 4.48 -22.03
N PRO A 104 1.05 4.54 -22.80
CA PRO A 104 -0.26 4.81 -22.23
C PRO A 104 -0.81 3.67 -21.36
N ASP A 105 -0.32 2.45 -21.54
CA ASP A 105 -0.70 1.27 -20.78
C ASP A 105 0.54 0.39 -20.43
N VAL A 106 0.29 -0.68 -19.67
CA VAL A 106 1.34 -1.59 -19.22
C VAL A 106 1.97 -2.38 -20.36
N GLU A 107 1.21 -2.68 -21.41
CA GLU A 107 1.68 -3.45 -22.57
C GLU A 107 2.63 -2.60 -23.43
N ALA A 108 2.31 -1.33 -23.63
CA ALA A 108 3.18 -0.35 -24.26
C ALA A 108 4.48 -0.14 -23.47
N LEU A 109 4.41 -0.07 -22.14
CA LEU A 109 5.60 0.03 -21.30
C LEU A 109 6.45 -1.25 -21.35
N ALA A 110 5.82 -2.42 -21.40
CA ALA A 110 6.48 -3.71 -21.52
C ALA A 110 7.19 -3.87 -22.88
N ALA A 111 6.52 -3.46 -23.96
CA ALA A 111 7.08 -3.50 -25.31
C ALA A 111 8.25 -2.53 -25.54
N ALA A 112 8.41 -1.53 -24.67
CA ALA A 112 9.45 -0.53 -24.78
C ALA A 112 10.86 -1.12 -24.58
N PRO A 113 11.87 -0.67 -25.34
CA PRO A 113 13.27 -0.98 -25.04
C PRO A 113 13.63 -0.56 -23.61
N THR A 114 14.31 -1.44 -22.86
CA THR A 114 14.71 -1.14 -21.47
C THR A 114 15.52 0.15 -21.36
N GLU A 115 16.38 0.42 -22.34
CA GLU A 115 17.17 1.65 -22.44
C GLU A 115 16.32 2.93 -22.52
N ASP A 116 15.19 2.89 -23.25
CA ASP A 116 14.28 4.03 -23.35
C ASP A 116 13.59 4.31 -22.01
N VAL A 117 13.20 3.25 -21.30
CA VAL A 117 12.61 3.36 -19.95
C VAL A 117 13.64 3.92 -18.95
N MET A 118 14.88 3.44 -18.99
CA MET A 118 15.96 3.98 -18.14
C MET A 118 16.25 5.45 -18.45
N LYS A 119 16.26 5.82 -19.72
CA LYS A 119 16.46 7.20 -20.17
C LYS A 119 15.32 8.12 -19.73
N ALA A 120 14.07 7.67 -19.83
CA ALA A 120 12.92 8.41 -19.33
C ALA A 120 12.93 8.55 -17.80
N TRP A 121 13.46 7.56 -17.08
CA TRP A 121 13.60 7.58 -15.62
C TRP A 121 14.77 8.46 -15.11
N ALA A 122 15.71 8.80 -15.99
CA ALA A 122 16.93 9.51 -15.61
C ALA A 122 16.59 10.83 -14.87
N GLY A 123 17.06 10.95 -13.64
CA GLY A 123 16.80 12.10 -12.75
C GLY A 123 15.82 11.83 -11.61
N LEU A 124 15.04 10.74 -11.63
CA LEU A 124 14.21 10.31 -10.49
C LEU A 124 15.00 9.60 -9.38
N GLY A 125 16.25 9.20 -9.64
CA GLY A 125 17.07 8.45 -8.70
C GLY A 125 16.64 6.99 -8.51
N TYR A 126 17.43 6.23 -7.74
CA TYR A 126 17.22 4.82 -7.42
C TYR A 126 16.84 3.95 -8.65
N TYR A 127 17.78 3.75 -9.57
CA TYR A 127 17.58 2.99 -10.81
C TYR A 127 17.13 1.53 -10.62
N SER A 128 17.26 0.96 -9.43
CA SER A 128 16.63 -0.32 -9.09
C SER A 128 15.11 -0.27 -9.25
N ARG A 129 14.46 0.87 -8.96
CA ARG A 129 13.02 1.07 -9.19
C ARG A 129 12.68 1.01 -10.67
N ALA A 130 13.45 1.66 -11.53
CA ALA A 130 13.24 1.60 -12.98
C ALA A 130 13.38 0.18 -13.54
N ARG A 131 14.36 -0.59 -13.03
CA ARG A 131 14.55 -2.00 -13.42
C ARG A 131 13.38 -2.86 -12.99
N ASN A 132 12.93 -2.71 -11.75
CA ASN A 132 11.77 -3.43 -11.25
C ASN A 132 10.48 -3.00 -11.95
N LEU A 133 10.32 -1.71 -12.27
CA LEU A 133 9.20 -1.19 -13.04
C LEU A 133 9.12 -1.90 -14.39
N LYS A 134 10.23 -1.97 -15.13
CA LYS A 134 10.27 -2.66 -16.42
C LYS A 134 9.99 -4.16 -16.29
N ALA A 135 10.68 -4.84 -15.37
CA ALA A 135 10.46 -6.27 -15.15
C ALA A 135 9.02 -6.60 -14.72
N CYS A 136 8.38 -5.73 -13.94
CA CYS A 136 6.99 -5.86 -13.55
C CYS A 136 6.04 -5.61 -14.72
N ALA A 137 6.29 -4.59 -15.56
CA ALA A 137 5.50 -4.38 -16.77
C ALA A 137 5.55 -5.61 -17.69
N ASP A 138 6.73 -6.18 -17.89
CA ASP A 138 6.95 -7.38 -18.70
C ASP A 138 6.14 -8.56 -18.16
N LEU A 139 6.24 -8.85 -16.86
CA LEU A 139 5.51 -9.94 -16.24
C LEU A 139 3.98 -9.72 -16.28
N VAL A 140 3.50 -8.49 -16.14
CA VAL A 140 2.06 -8.20 -16.22
C VAL A 140 1.56 -8.36 -17.66
N ALA A 141 2.33 -7.92 -18.66
CA ALA A 141 2.01 -8.13 -20.07
C ALA A 141 1.99 -9.62 -20.43
N GLU A 142 2.97 -10.39 -19.96
CA GLU A 142 3.02 -11.87 -20.10
C GLU A 142 1.79 -12.55 -19.47
N ARG A 143 1.25 -11.99 -18.39
CA ARG A 143 0.02 -12.45 -17.71
C ARG A 143 -1.27 -11.89 -18.30
N GLY A 144 -1.23 -11.34 -19.52
CA GLY A 144 -2.40 -10.84 -20.24
C GLY A 144 -2.78 -9.39 -19.93
N GLY A 145 -1.80 -8.57 -19.54
CA GLY A 145 -1.95 -7.11 -19.42
C GLY A 145 -2.78 -6.64 -18.22
N ARG A 146 -3.08 -7.53 -17.27
CA ARG A 146 -3.95 -7.22 -16.12
C ARG A 146 -3.21 -7.37 -14.80
N PHE A 147 -3.24 -6.30 -14.01
CA PHE A 147 -2.75 -6.35 -12.63
C PHE A 147 -3.66 -7.26 -11.79
N PRO A 148 -3.09 -8.10 -10.91
CA PRO A 148 -3.86 -8.78 -9.88
C PRO A 148 -4.57 -7.76 -8.99
N ASP A 149 -5.79 -8.10 -8.58
CA ASP A 149 -6.64 -7.23 -7.77
C ASP A 149 -6.55 -7.54 -6.27
N THR A 150 -5.66 -8.47 -5.87
CA THR A 150 -5.42 -8.85 -4.49
C THR A 150 -4.01 -8.49 -4.05
N GLU A 151 -3.84 -8.17 -2.76
CA GLU A 151 -2.51 -7.90 -2.20
C GLU A 151 -1.54 -9.06 -2.42
N THR A 152 -1.99 -10.31 -2.24
CA THR A 152 -1.16 -11.50 -2.44
C THR A 152 -0.65 -11.59 -3.88
N GLY A 153 -1.54 -11.45 -4.87
CA GLY A 153 -1.13 -11.49 -6.28
C GLY A 153 -0.22 -10.32 -6.66
N LEU A 154 -0.49 -9.12 -6.14
CA LEU A 154 0.34 -7.95 -6.38
C LEU A 154 1.75 -8.12 -5.81
N ARG A 155 1.92 -8.77 -4.65
CA ARG A 155 3.24 -9.01 -4.03
C ARG A 155 4.12 -9.99 -4.79
N GLU A 156 3.56 -10.76 -5.72
CA GLU A 156 4.35 -11.61 -6.63
C GLU A 156 5.07 -10.80 -7.71
N LEU A 157 4.66 -9.55 -7.94
CA LEU A 157 5.21 -8.71 -8.99
C LEU A 157 6.50 -8.01 -8.54
N PRO A 158 7.51 -7.89 -9.44
CA PRO A 158 8.78 -7.24 -9.14
C PRO A 158 8.62 -5.82 -8.56
N GLY A 159 9.25 -5.58 -7.40
CA GLY A 159 9.27 -4.27 -6.76
C GLY A 159 7.97 -3.85 -6.07
N ILE A 160 6.95 -4.71 -5.99
CA ILE A 160 5.72 -4.44 -5.24
C ILE A 160 5.83 -5.04 -3.84
N GLY A 161 6.02 -4.17 -2.84
CA GLY A 161 6.02 -4.55 -1.42
C GLY A 161 4.65 -4.40 -0.76
N ALA A 162 4.58 -4.70 0.54
CA ALA A 162 3.33 -4.69 1.31
C ALA A 162 2.56 -3.36 1.25
N TYR A 163 3.25 -2.22 1.28
CA TYR A 163 2.60 -0.92 1.16
C TYR A 163 1.99 -0.72 -0.24
N THR A 164 2.79 -0.91 -1.30
CA THR A 164 2.33 -0.71 -2.69
C THR A 164 1.24 -1.71 -3.07
N SER A 165 1.29 -2.96 -2.58
CA SER A 165 0.22 -3.92 -2.81
C SER A 165 -1.10 -3.49 -2.17
N ALA A 166 -1.06 -3.01 -0.92
CA ALA A 166 -2.25 -2.50 -0.23
C ALA A 166 -2.79 -1.24 -0.91
N ALA A 167 -1.91 -0.32 -1.31
CA ALA A 167 -2.29 0.93 -1.98
C ALA A 167 -3.00 0.66 -3.32
N ILE A 168 -2.44 -0.22 -4.16
CA ILE A 168 -3.07 -0.60 -5.43
C ILE A 168 -4.41 -1.33 -5.18
N THR A 169 -4.45 -2.25 -4.22
CA THR A 169 -5.69 -2.98 -3.86
C THR A 169 -6.81 -2.01 -3.45
N ALA A 170 -6.51 -1.06 -2.58
CA ALA A 170 -7.48 -0.05 -2.13
C ALA A 170 -7.86 0.92 -3.25
N ILE A 171 -6.88 1.54 -3.90
CA ILE A 171 -7.14 2.67 -4.80
C ILE A 171 -7.59 2.21 -6.18
N ALA A 172 -6.95 1.20 -6.76
CA ALA A 172 -7.23 0.78 -8.13
C ALA A 172 -8.43 -0.18 -8.23
N PHE A 173 -8.63 -0.99 -7.20
CA PHE A 173 -9.61 -2.07 -7.22
C PHE A 173 -10.75 -1.90 -6.22
N ASP A 174 -10.77 -0.79 -5.47
CA ASP A 174 -11.82 -0.46 -4.50
C ASP A 174 -12.06 -1.60 -3.49
N ARG A 175 -10.96 -2.20 -3.02
CA ARG A 175 -11.00 -3.32 -2.07
C ARG A 175 -10.49 -2.88 -0.70
N PRO A 176 -11.15 -3.31 0.40
CA PRO A 176 -10.68 -3.00 1.74
C PRO A 176 -9.24 -3.46 1.96
N ALA A 177 -8.32 -2.52 2.16
CA ALA A 177 -6.92 -2.80 2.48
C ALA A 177 -6.35 -1.69 3.38
N ALA A 178 -5.69 -2.10 4.47
CA ALA A 178 -5.03 -1.16 5.36
C ALA A 178 -3.68 -0.72 4.80
N VAL A 179 -3.66 0.49 4.25
CA VAL A 179 -2.47 1.17 3.73
C VAL A 179 -1.81 1.95 4.86
N VAL A 180 -0.61 1.54 5.26
CA VAL A 180 0.12 2.17 6.39
C VAL A 180 1.50 2.63 5.92
N ASP A 181 1.68 3.95 5.85
CA ASP A 181 2.96 4.64 5.67
C ASP A 181 3.30 5.48 6.91
N GLY A 182 4.44 6.18 6.88
CA GLY A 182 4.84 7.07 7.97
C GLY A 182 3.88 8.25 8.22
N ASN A 183 3.03 8.62 7.26
CA ASN A 183 2.00 9.64 7.47
C ASN A 183 0.82 9.08 8.24
N VAL A 184 0.35 7.90 7.86
CA VAL A 184 -0.70 7.16 8.56
C VAL A 184 -0.23 6.80 9.97
N GLU A 185 0.98 6.28 10.14
CA GLU A 185 1.57 5.99 11.46
C GLU A 185 1.52 7.24 12.37
N ARG A 186 1.91 8.41 11.84
CA ARG A 186 1.89 9.68 12.58
C ARG A 186 0.48 10.13 12.97
N VAL A 187 -0.50 9.99 12.08
CA VAL A 187 -1.89 10.42 12.35
C VAL A 187 -2.55 9.47 13.34
N ILE A 188 -2.47 8.17 13.10
CA ILE A 188 -3.13 7.14 13.91
C ILE A 188 -2.55 7.11 15.32
N SER A 189 -1.23 7.20 15.47
CA SER A 189 -0.60 7.21 16.80
C SER A 189 -1.07 8.40 17.64
N ARG A 190 -1.28 9.58 17.02
CA ARG A 190 -1.78 10.76 17.72
C ARG A 190 -3.27 10.65 18.03
N LEU A 191 -4.06 10.17 17.06
CA LEU A 191 -5.51 10.05 17.19
C LEU A 191 -5.91 9.09 18.32
N PHE A 192 -5.21 7.96 18.45
CA PHE A 192 -5.47 6.95 19.47
C PHE A 192 -4.53 7.06 20.68
N SER A 193 -3.71 8.10 20.75
CA SER A 193 -2.74 8.31 21.85
C SER A 193 -1.84 7.08 22.10
N ILE A 194 -1.37 6.44 21.04
CA ILE A 194 -0.48 5.28 21.10
C ILE A 194 0.86 5.73 21.68
N THR A 195 1.21 5.21 22.85
CA THR A 195 2.47 5.50 23.55
C THR A 195 3.56 4.47 23.28
N THR A 196 3.22 3.34 22.66
CA THR A 196 4.17 2.33 22.19
C THR A 196 5.20 2.99 21.26
N PRO A 197 6.51 2.74 21.41
CA PRO A 197 7.51 3.27 20.48
C PRO A 197 7.17 2.94 19.02
N LEU A 198 7.27 3.90 18.11
CA LEU A 198 6.84 3.74 16.71
C LEU A 198 7.49 2.54 15.99
N SER A 199 8.72 2.18 16.36
CA SER A 199 9.41 1.00 15.84
C SER A 199 8.70 -0.32 16.15
N GLU A 200 7.86 -0.35 17.19
CA GLU A 200 7.14 -1.53 17.69
C GLU A 200 5.62 -1.40 17.52
N ALA A 201 5.10 -0.18 17.37
CA ALA A 201 3.67 0.11 17.29
C ALA A 201 2.99 -0.30 15.97
N LYS A 202 3.74 -0.77 14.97
CA LYS A 202 3.21 -1.03 13.62
C LYS A 202 2.02 -2.01 13.58
N PRO A 203 2.00 -3.13 14.33
CA PRO A 203 0.84 -4.02 14.38
C PRO A 203 -0.38 -3.36 15.02
N GLU A 204 -0.18 -2.59 16.10
CA GLU A 204 -1.23 -1.86 16.81
C GLU A 204 -1.86 -0.79 15.90
N ILE A 205 -1.03 0.03 15.25
CA ILE A 205 -1.44 1.03 14.27
C ILE A 205 -2.25 0.39 13.14
N ARG A 206 -1.76 -0.74 12.61
CA ARG A 206 -2.47 -1.46 11.54
C ARG A 206 -3.86 -1.92 11.98
N ALA A 207 -4.01 -2.46 13.18
CA ALA A 207 -5.31 -2.90 13.71
C ALA A 207 -6.30 -1.73 13.91
N HIS A 208 -5.82 -0.52 14.18
CA HIS A 208 -6.66 0.69 14.17
C HIS A 208 -7.08 1.06 12.76
N VAL A 209 -6.14 1.07 11.80
CA VAL A 209 -6.44 1.41 10.40
C VAL A 209 -7.43 0.42 9.80
N GLU A 210 -7.25 -0.89 10.00
CA GLU A 210 -8.14 -1.94 9.49
C GLU A 210 -9.60 -1.75 9.93
N ARG A 211 -9.83 -1.30 11.17
CA ARG A 211 -11.17 -1.00 11.69
C ARG A 211 -11.79 0.28 11.14
N MET A 212 -10.97 1.18 10.58
CA MET A 212 -11.39 2.46 10.04
C MET A 212 -11.55 2.45 8.51
N VAL A 213 -11.10 1.39 7.83
CA VAL A 213 -11.31 1.25 6.38
C VAL A 213 -12.82 1.06 6.16
N PRO A 214 -13.50 1.97 5.43
CA PRO A 214 -14.92 1.81 5.11
C PRO A 214 -15.15 0.53 4.30
N GLY A 215 -16.28 -0.13 4.56
CA GLY A 215 -16.75 -1.30 3.80
C GLY A 215 -17.54 -0.94 2.56
#